data_AF-A0A1H0ZRG8-F1
#
_entry.id   AF-A0A1H0ZRG8-F1
#
_cell.length_a   1.000
_cell.length_b   1.000
_cell.length_c   1.000
_cell.angle_alpha   90.00
_cell.angle_beta   90.00
_cell.angle_gamma   90.00
#
_symmetry.space_group_name_H-M   'P 1'
#
loop_
_entity.id
_entity.type
_entity.pdbx_description
1 polymer ?
#
loop_
_entity_poly.entity_id
_entity_poly.type
_entity_poly.pdbx_seq_one_letter_code
_entity_poly.pdbx_strand_id
1 'polypeptide(L)'
;MRHETTTPFRFRTPPGWPTPSDEWVQLHQAAEPAVGWSPAPEVPPAPAEWVFWRTVPGVFRTYLPAGARRLRLTQRIGLAVALVSFVAVLVVAALGGPAVLGLAPLVAGLAVVVVTASRHGDLAARTAVSIRDDAAVWRRTELPVRAGAARPDLGATEALAAWDAAAWGLPVARPLETTPSLPPAAPAGRSSSPSAVPASFRRSARLAFGVTAGAAAFLLVVGATAVGAPVVQTVQAHAAGQTLAHGLQGDDGSDPGSDPGSDPAGPSAAPEDGSGADDSSTWTSDDGATTATFIGDDDGWQASCGAIDFTDGCWAWEVDSECDGPATIRMGFSDTVGGGDVRTDTRTVQLDSRYPLVLTEQGTEDYSGIEDVTCDTTPKSPVGTTKTLLDSDEQDADGSWPDGCVDYGCSGWELTSETDCASATVQFAVDEEVASLPGPHELVVTTRLRAGQPVDVWAAGTWSSDDDARLESVTCG
;
A
#
# COMPACT_ATOMS: atom_id res chain seq x y z
N MET A 1 25.35 7.24 16.84
CA MET A 1 24.40 6.70 15.86
C MET A 1 23.52 5.67 16.54
N ARG A 2 22.57 6.13 17.36
CA ARG A 2 21.39 5.35 17.76
C ARG A 2 20.30 5.90 16.85
N HIS A 3 20.25 5.42 15.62
CA HIS A 3 19.23 5.81 14.65
C HIS A 3 18.03 4.89 14.86
N GLU A 4 16.80 5.41 14.70
CA GLU A 4 15.61 4.59 14.47
C GLU A 4 16.01 3.45 13.52
N THR A 5 16.02 2.23 14.05
CA THR A 5 16.51 1.04 13.34
C THR A 5 15.34 0.25 12.80
N THR A 6 14.34 0.95 12.27
CA THR A 6 13.24 0.30 11.58
C THR A 6 13.83 -0.48 10.41
N THR A 7 13.73 -1.80 10.49
CA THR A 7 14.35 -2.69 9.51
C THR A 7 13.51 -2.73 8.22
N PRO A 8 14.14 -2.87 7.04
CA PRO A 8 13.41 -2.88 5.77
C PRO A 8 12.43 -4.06 5.62
N PHE A 9 12.60 -5.12 6.41
CA PHE A 9 11.66 -6.21 6.54
C PHE A 9 11.16 -6.34 7.98
N ARG A 10 9.84 -6.45 8.14
CA ARG A 10 9.17 -6.81 9.39
C ARG A 10 9.08 -8.33 9.48
N PHE A 11 9.49 -8.89 10.61
CA PHE A 11 9.32 -10.30 10.90
C PHE A 11 7.88 -10.58 11.33
N ARG A 12 7.23 -11.58 10.71
CA ARG A 12 5.89 -12.05 11.06
C ARG A 12 6.00 -13.34 11.87
N THR A 13 5.74 -13.23 13.16
CA THR A 13 5.73 -14.35 14.09
C THR A 13 4.52 -15.26 13.81
N PRO A 14 4.72 -16.56 13.54
CA PRO A 14 3.63 -17.51 13.41
C PRO A 14 2.76 -17.57 14.68
N PRO A 15 1.46 -17.90 14.56
CA PRO A 15 0.59 -18.04 15.73
C PRO A 15 1.14 -19.05 16.75
N GLY A 16 1.19 -18.65 18.02
CA GLY A 16 1.68 -19.48 19.13
C GLY A 16 3.21 -19.49 19.32
N TRP A 17 3.95 -18.74 18.51
CA TRP A 17 5.39 -18.53 18.73
C TRP A 17 5.62 -17.33 19.65
N PRO A 18 6.73 -17.32 20.42
CA PRO A 18 7.17 -16.10 21.09
C PRO A 18 7.67 -15.07 20.07
N THR A 19 7.58 -13.79 20.41
CA THR A 19 8.15 -12.71 19.59
C THR A 19 9.68 -12.67 19.78
N PRO A 20 10.48 -12.71 18.70
CA PRO A 20 11.93 -12.59 18.81
C PRO A 20 12.34 -11.15 19.18
N SER A 21 13.54 -10.98 19.73
CA SER A 21 14.11 -9.66 19.99
C SER A 21 14.41 -8.89 18.70
N ASP A 22 14.38 -7.56 18.78
CA ASP A 22 14.68 -6.68 17.62
C ASP A 22 16.09 -6.92 17.06
N GLU A 23 17.06 -7.20 17.94
CA GLU A 23 18.43 -7.54 17.54
C GLU A 23 18.47 -8.82 16.70
N TRP A 24 17.66 -9.83 17.06
CA TRP A 24 17.54 -11.05 16.27
C TRP A 24 16.93 -10.77 14.91
N VAL A 25 15.86 -9.97 14.87
CA VAL A 25 15.18 -9.55 13.63
C VAL A 25 16.15 -8.79 12.71
N GLN A 26 16.98 -7.90 13.25
CA GLN A 26 17.96 -7.13 12.50
C GLN A 26 19.06 -8.03 11.89
N LEU A 27 19.53 -9.01 12.64
CA LEU A 27 20.56 -9.95 12.16
C LEU A 27 20.01 -10.95 11.14
N HIS A 28 18.72 -11.26 11.19
CA HIS A 28 18.10 -12.29 10.36
C HIS A 28 17.29 -11.75 9.18
N GLN A 29 17.41 -10.47 8.82
CA GLN A 29 16.63 -9.83 7.76
C GLN A 29 16.49 -10.68 6.48
N ALA A 30 15.24 -10.94 6.09
CA ALA A 30 14.85 -11.70 4.90
C ALA A 30 15.45 -13.13 4.82
N ALA A 31 15.92 -13.69 5.94
CA ALA A 31 16.39 -15.07 6.00
C ALA A 31 15.20 -16.02 6.17
N GLU A 32 14.85 -16.76 5.12
CA GLU A 32 13.75 -17.72 5.15
C GLU A 32 14.15 -19.01 5.90
N PRO A 33 13.44 -19.37 6.98
CA PRO A 33 13.62 -20.65 7.66
C PRO A 33 13.32 -21.83 6.74
N ALA A 34 13.88 -23.01 7.04
CA ALA A 34 13.47 -24.25 6.39
C ALA A 34 11.97 -24.55 6.63
N VAL A 35 11.33 -25.23 5.67
CA VAL A 35 9.92 -25.64 5.81
C VAL A 35 9.76 -26.52 7.05
N GLY A 36 8.83 -26.17 7.93
CA GLY A 36 8.58 -26.87 9.20
C GLY A 36 9.57 -26.53 10.31
N TRP A 37 10.44 -25.52 10.12
CA TRP A 37 11.29 -25.00 11.19
C TRP A 37 10.43 -24.44 12.34
N SER A 38 10.92 -24.64 13.57
CA SER A 38 10.39 -24.06 14.80
C SER A 38 11.55 -23.59 15.68
N PRO A 39 11.39 -22.49 16.44
CA PRO A 39 12.46 -21.97 17.27
C PRO A 39 12.79 -22.89 18.44
N ALA A 40 11.87 -23.73 18.90
CA ALA A 40 12.14 -24.76 19.91
C ALA A 40 11.28 -26.02 19.72
N PRO A 41 11.65 -27.18 20.31
CA PRO A 41 10.88 -28.42 20.20
C PRO A 41 9.43 -28.33 20.70
N GLU A 42 9.17 -27.50 21.70
CA GLU A 42 7.86 -27.26 22.31
C GLU A 42 7.00 -26.25 21.54
N VAL A 43 7.61 -25.46 20.66
CA VAL A 43 6.92 -24.47 19.83
C VAL A 43 6.43 -25.19 18.56
N PRO A 44 5.13 -25.06 18.19
CA PRO A 44 4.60 -25.73 17.01
C PRO A 44 5.36 -25.31 15.74
N PRO A 45 5.52 -26.19 14.74
CA PRO A 45 6.11 -25.79 13.46
C PRO A 45 5.27 -24.70 12.81
N ALA A 46 5.92 -23.81 12.06
CA ALA A 46 5.21 -22.79 11.31
C ALA A 46 4.22 -23.43 10.31
N PRO A 47 3.05 -22.82 10.07
CA PRO A 47 2.13 -23.28 9.04
C PRO A 47 2.81 -23.44 7.69
N ALA A 48 2.33 -24.40 6.89
CA ALA A 48 2.77 -24.51 5.50
C ALA A 48 2.50 -23.17 4.79
N GLU A 49 3.47 -22.70 4.00
CA GLU A 49 3.39 -21.43 3.26
C GLU A 49 3.41 -20.15 4.11
N TRP A 50 3.76 -20.24 5.39
CA TRP A 50 3.95 -19.04 6.22
C TRP A 50 5.05 -18.14 5.62
N VAL A 51 4.73 -16.85 5.50
CA VAL A 51 5.65 -15.82 5.01
C VAL A 51 6.23 -15.11 6.22
N PHE A 52 7.49 -15.43 6.56
CA PHE A 52 8.16 -14.89 7.74
C PHE A 52 8.54 -13.42 7.61
N TRP A 53 8.70 -12.92 6.38
CA TRP A 53 9.20 -11.57 6.14
C TRP A 53 8.25 -10.78 5.25
N ARG A 54 7.83 -9.60 5.71
CA ARG A 54 7.08 -8.63 4.92
C ARG A 54 7.94 -7.38 4.74
N THR A 55 8.02 -6.87 3.52
CA THR A 55 8.66 -5.58 3.25
C THR A 55 7.89 -4.47 3.93
N VAL A 56 8.59 -3.56 4.62
CA VAL A 56 8.03 -2.29 5.09
C VAL A 56 8.22 -1.27 3.96
N PRO A 57 7.18 -0.87 3.20
CA PRO A 57 7.36 -0.16 1.94
C PRO A 57 8.17 1.14 2.05
N GLY A 58 7.89 1.97 3.06
CA GLY A 58 8.61 3.24 3.29
C GLY A 58 10.11 3.00 3.50
N VAL A 59 10.46 2.19 4.49
CA VAL A 59 11.85 1.86 4.81
C VAL A 59 12.53 1.13 3.65
N PHE A 60 11.90 0.13 3.04
CA PHE A 60 12.52 -0.63 1.95
C PHE A 60 12.86 0.26 0.73
N ARG A 61 12.07 1.32 0.48
CA ARG A 61 12.33 2.28 -0.61
C ARG A 61 13.65 3.04 -0.41
N THR A 62 14.08 3.29 0.82
CA THR A 62 15.35 3.99 1.11
C THR A 62 16.57 3.14 0.73
N TYR A 63 16.41 1.82 0.72
CA TYR A 63 17.45 0.86 0.27
C TYR A 63 17.46 0.65 -1.25
N LEU A 64 16.49 1.21 -2.00
CA LEU A 64 16.52 1.13 -3.46
C LEU A 64 17.59 2.10 -4.00
N PRO A 65 18.45 1.69 -4.95
CA PRO A 65 19.41 2.59 -5.58
C PRO A 65 18.72 3.80 -6.22
N ALA A 66 19.42 4.93 -6.28
CA ALA A 66 18.91 6.18 -6.85
C ALA A 66 18.32 6.05 -8.27
N GLY A 67 18.75 5.06 -9.05
CA GLY A 67 18.18 4.72 -10.36
C GLY A 67 16.68 4.33 -10.32
N ALA A 68 16.17 3.87 -9.18
CA ALA A 68 14.75 3.56 -9.00
C ALA A 68 13.85 4.79 -9.17
N ARG A 69 14.31 5.98 -8.75
CA ARG A 69 13.57 7.25 -8.96
C ARG A 69 13.36 7.53 -10.45
N ARG A 70 14.40 7.33 -11.27
CA ARG A 70 14.32 7.50 -12.73
C ARG A 70 13.33 6.52 -13.39
N LEU A 71 13.24 5.29 -12.88
CA LEU A 71 12.29 4.31 -13.38
C LEU A 71 10.84 4.73 -13.11
N ARG A 72 10.55 5.28 -11.92
CA ARG A 72 9.21 5.80 -11.59
C ARG A 72 8.82 6.98 -12.47
N LEU A 73 9.73 7.95 -12.66
CA LEU A 73 9.49 9.07 -13.57
C LEU A 73 9.21 8.58 -15.00
N THR A 74 10.02 7.62 -15.49
CA THR A 74 9.83 7.03 -16.83
C THR A 74 8.49 6.31 -16.93
N GLN A 75 8.05 5.63 -15.86
CA GLN A 75 6.74 4.99 -15.78
C GLN A 75 5.60 6.01 -15.84
N ARG A 76 5.68 7.12 -15.07
CA ARG A 76 4.70 8.22 -15.11
C ARG A 76 4.60 8.83 -16.51
N ILE A 77 5.73 9.08 -17.17
CA ILE A 77 5.77 9.56 -18.57
C ILE A 77 5.11 8.56 -19.51
N GLY A 78 5.44 7.26 -19.40
CA GLY A 78 4.83 6.21 -20.23
C GLY A 78 3.31 6.13 -20.06
N LEU A 79 2.83 6.25 -18.81
CA LEU A 79 1.40 6.26 -18.49
C LEU A 79 0.71 7.49 -19.07
N ALA A 80 1.29 8.68 -18.91
CA ALA A 80 0.76 9.92 -19.48
C ALA A 80 0.67 9.85 -21.03
N VAL A 81 1.72 9.35 -21.69
CA VAL A 81 1.71 9.13 -23.15
C VAL A 81 0.63 8.14 -23.55
N ALA A 82 0.46 7.04 -22.82
CA ALA A 82 -0.59 6.07 -23.08
C ALA A 82 -1.98 6.69 -22.94
N LEU A 83 -2.24 7.45 -21.87
CA LEU A 83 -3.53 8.07 -21.59
C LEU A 83 -3.88 9.14 -22.64
N VAL A 84 -2.94 10.03 -22.98
CA VAL A 84 -3.14 11.04 -24.04
C VAL A 84 -3.41 10.37 -25.39
N SER A 85 -2.66 9.31 -25.72
CA SER A 85 -2.85 8.57 -26.96
C SER A 85 -4.21 7.87 -27.01
N PHE A 86 -4.66 7.31 -25.88
CA PHE A 86 -5.97 6.69 -25.77
C PHE A 86 -7.11 7.70 -26.00
N VAL A 87 -7.03 8.88 -25.36
CA VAL A 87 -8.00 9.96 -25.58
C VAL A 87 -8.00 10.41 -27.04
N ALA A 88 -6.82 10.56 -27.67
CA ALA A 88 -6.72 10.92 -29.07
C ALA A 88 -7.36 9.87 -30.01
N VAL A 89 -7.16 8.57 -29.74
CA VAL A 89 -7.82 7.47 -30.46
C VAL A 89 -9.34 7.59 -30.36
N LEU A 90 -9.88 7.84 -29.16
CA LEU A 90 -11.33 8.00 -28.94
C LEU A 90 -11.89 9.20 -29.70
N VAL A 91 -11.22 10.36 -29.64
CA VAL A 91 -11.66 11.58 -30.35
C VAL A 91 -11.63 11.39 -31.87
N VAL A 92 -10.55 10.83 -32.42
CA VAL A 92 -10.43 10.59 -33.87
C VAL A 92 -11.48 9.57 -34.33
N ALA A 93 -11.72 8.52 -33.55
CA ALA A 93 -12.77 7.53 -33.85
C ALA A 93 -14.17 8.15 -33.83
N ALA A 94 -14.48 8.99 -32.84
CA ALA A 94 -15.78 9.67 -32.74
C ALA A 94 -16.04 10.63 -33.91
N LEU A 95 -14.98 11.23 -34.47
CA LEU A 95 -15.05 12.11 -35.65
C LEU A 95 -15.01 11.35 -36.99
N GLY A 96 -14.97 10.02 -36.99
CA GLY A 96 -14.89 9.21 -38.21
C GLY A 96 -13.53 9.22 -38.91
N GLY A 97 -12.47 9.67 -38.21
CA GLY A 97 -11.11 9.70 -38.74
C GLY A 97 -10.34 8.38 -38.55
N PRO A 98 -9.13 8.26 -39.13
CA PRO A 98 -8.31 7.06 -39.04
C PRO A 98 -7.63 6.96 -37.66
N ALA A 99 -8.30 6.29 -36.71
CA ALA A 99 -7.83 6.11 -35.33
C ALA A 99 -6.47 5.37 -35.20
N VAL A 100 -5.99 4.74 -36.27
CA VAL A 100 -4.70 4.02 -36.33
C VAL A 100 -3.51 4.92 -35.97
N LEU A 101 -3.60 6.24 -36.21
CA LEU A 101 -2.52 7.17 -35.89
C LEU A 101 -2.24 7.30 -34.38
N GLY A 102 -3.24 7.08 -33.52
CA GLY A 102 -3.07 7.12 -32.07
C GLY A 102 -2.67 5.78 -31.44
N LEU A 103 -2.72 4.67 -32.19
CA LEU A 103 -2.41 3.34 -31.66
C LEU A 103 -0.90 3.14 -31.42
N ALA A 104 -0.04 3.65 -32.31
CA ALA A 104 1.41 3.52 -32.16
C ALA A 104 1.94 4.16 -30.86
N PRO A 105 1.64 5.42 -30.52
CA PRO A 105 2.09 6.02 -29.26
C PRO A 105 1.42 5.40 -28.03
N LEU A 106 0.17 4.92 -28.14
CA LEU A 106 -0.49 4.18 -27.07
C LEU A 106 0.27 2.89 -26.71
N VAL A 107 0.60 2.08 -27.73
CA VAL A 107 1.37 0.85 -27.54
C VAL A 107 2.76 1.15 -26.99
N ALA A 108 3.42 2.20 -27.48
CA ALA A 108 4.71 2.62 -26.98
C ALA A 108 4.66 3.03 -25.49
N GLY A 109 3.68 3.84 -25.08
CA GLY A 109 3.46 4.24 -23.69
C GLY A 109 3.22 3.05 -22.77
N LEU A 110 2.33 2.13 -23.17
CA LEU A 110 2.08 0.89 -22.44
C LEU A 110 3.34 0.02 -22.33
N ALA A 111 4.09 -0.15 -23.42
CA ALA A 111 5.34 -0.93 -23.41
C ALA A 111 6.36 -0.34 -22.44
N VAL A 112 6.48 0.99 -22.37
CA VAL A 112 7.35 1.66 -21.39
C VAL A 112 6.91 1.32 -19.96
N VAL A 113 5.61 1.42 -19.63
CA VAL A 113 5.08 1.09 -18.29
C VAL A 113 5.39 -0.36 -17.91
N VAL A 114 5.20 -1.31 -18.83
CA VAL A 114 5.49 -2.74 -18.55
C VAL A 114 6.99 -2.97 -18.34
N VAL A 115 7.84 -2.39 -19.18
CA VAL A 115 9.30 -2.56 -19.08
C VAL A 115 9.84 -1.87 -17.81
N THR A 116 9.35 -0.70 -17.43
CA THR A 116 9.78 -0.04 -16.20
C THR A 116 9.29 -0.78 -14.95
N ALA A 117 8.05 -1.27 -14.94
CA ALA A 117 7.52 -2.05 -13.82
C ALA A 117 8.30 -3.35 -13.59
N SER A 118 8.63 -4.08 -14.68
CA SER A 118 9.47 -5.29 -14.59
C SER A 118 10.88 -4.98 -14.10
N ARG A 119 11.52 -3.92 -14.61
CA ARG A 119 12.83 -3.46 -14.13
C ARG A 119 12.80 -3.03 -12.66
N HIS A 120 11.71 -2.42 -12.23
CA HIS A 120 11.53 -2.03 -10.83
C HIS A 120 11.41 -3.27 -9.93
N GLY A 121 10.66 -4.29 -10.36
CA GLY A 121 10.58 -5.58 -9.67
C GLY A 121 11.94 -6.29 -9.58
N ASP A 122 12.72 -6.31 -10.66
CA ASP A 122 14.08 -6.88 -10.67
C ASP A 122 15.02 -6.14 -9.70
N LEU A 123 14.90 -4.82 -9.63
CA LEU A 123 15.71 -3.97 -8.77
C LEU A 123 15.33 -4.17 -7.30
N ALA A 124 14.03 -4.23 -6.98
CA ALA A 124 13.54 -4.58 -5.66
C ALA A 124 14.02 -5.99 -5.23
N ALA A 125 13.93 -6.98 -6.11
CA ALA A 125 14.40 -8.33 -5.82
C ALA A 125 15.91 -8.38 -5.54
N ARG A 126 16.73 -7.65 -6.32
CA ARG A 126 18.17 -7.54 -6.07
C ARG A 126 18.49 -6.83 -4.76
N THR A 127 17.78 -5.74 -4.43
CA THR A 127 17.93 -5.04 -3.16
C THR A 127 17.59 -5.97 -1.98
N ALA A 128 16.49 -6.72 -2.07
CA ALA A 128 16.12 -7.70 -1.04
C ALA A 128 17.20 -8.79 -0.85
N VAL A 129 17.76 -9.31 -1.95
CA VAL A 129 18.88 -10.26 -1.89
C VAL A 129 20.12 -9.63 -1.25
N SER A 130 20.46 -8.38 -1.62
CA SER A 130 21.59 -7.66 -1.04
C SER A 130 21.45 -7.52 0.48
N ILE A 131 20.29 -7.05 0.95
CA ILE A 131 20.02 -6.89 2.39
C ILE A 131 20.17 -8.22 3.13
N ARG A 132 19.62 -9.30 2.56
CA ARG A 132 19.74 -10.65 3.14
C ARG A 132 21.18 -11.14 3.19
N ASP A 133 21.96 -10.90 2.12
CA ASP A 133 23.35 -11.31 2.03
C ASP A 133 24.23 -10.51 3.01
N ASP A 134 23.96 -9.20 3.16
CA ASP A 134 24.62 -8.34 4.14
C ASP A 134 24.30 -8.79 5.58
N ALA A 135 23.04 -9.08 5.88
CA ALA A 135 22.63 -9.64 7.16
C ALA A 135 23.27 -11.01 7.43
N ALA A 136 23.45 -11.85 6.41
CA ALA A 136 24.17 -13.12 6.51
C ALA A 136 25.69 -12.94 6.74
N VAL A 137 26.30 -11.87 6.22
CA VAL A 137 27.68 -11.51 6.54
C VAL A 137 27.77 -11.09 8.00
N TRP A 138 26.91 -10.17 8.44
CA TRP A 138 26.87 -9.67 9.82
C TRP A 138 26.65 -10.80 10.84
N ARG A 139 25.71 -11.73 10.57
CA ARG A 139 25.53 -12.92 11.40
C ARG A 139 26.77 -13.78 11.50
N ARG A 140 27.53 -13.95 10.41
CA ARG A 140 28.74 -14.79 10.45
C ARG A 140 29.90 -14.11 11.18
N THR A 141 30.01 -12.79 11.10
CA THR A 141 31.16 -12.06 11.64
C THR A 141 30.93 -11.49 13.04
N GLU A 142 29.76 -10.91 13.29
CA GLU A 142 29.48 -10.17 14.53
C GLU A 142 28.80 -11.02 15.60
N LEU A 143 27.87 -11.90 15.19
CA LEU A 143 27.08 -12.68 16.13
C LEU A 143 27.95 -13.53 17.09
N PRO A 144 29.00 -14.25 16.65
CA PRO A 144 29.84 -15.01 17.57
C PRO A 144 30.56 -14.14 18.60
N VAL A 145 30.96 -12.92 18.21
CA VAL A 145 31.62 -11.96 19.09
C VAL A 145 30.63 -11.44 20.13
N ARG A 146 29.43 -11.05 19.69
CA ARG A 146 28.36 -10.56 20.58
C ARG A 146 27.89 -11.65 21.55
N ALA A 147 27.67 -12.86 21.07
CA ALA A 147 27.29 -14.00 21.88
C ALA A 147 28.36 -14.33 22.94
N GLY A 148 29.64 -14.37 22.53
CA GLY A 148 30.75 -14.59 23.47
C GLY A 148 30.90 -13.46 24.51
N ALA A 149 30.64 -12.21 24.13
CA ALA A 149 30.64 -11.09 25.08
C ALA A 149 29.47 -11.16 26.08
N ALA A 150 28.29 -11.59 25.63
CA ALA A 150 27.12 -11.77 26.48
C ALA A 150 27.25 -12.97 27.43
N ARG A 151 27.96 -14.03 27.03
CA ARG A 151 28.18 -15.27 27.78
C ARG A 151 29.66 -15.66 27.82
N PRO A 152 30.51 -14.91 28.54
CA PRO A 152 31.95 -15.15 28.59
C PRO A 152 32.33 -16.43 29.34
N ASP A 153 31.40 -17.02 30.07
CA ASP A 153 31.52 -18.28 30.81
C ASP A 153 31.36 -19.53 29.93
N LEU A 154 30.81 -19.38 28.72
CA LEU A 154 30.48 -20.48 27.81
C LEU A 154 31.46 -20.60 26.64
N GLY A 155 31.57 -21.80 26.06
CA GLY A 155 32.26 -21.97 24.78
C GLY A 155 31.50 -21.28 23.64
N ALA A 156 32.16 -20.94 22.54
CA ALA A 156 31.56 -20.15 21.45
C ALA A 156 30.23 -20.72 20.91
N THR A 157 30.13 -22.05 20.73
CA THR A 157 28.90 -22.72 20.28
C THR A 157 27.78 -22.66 21.31
N GLU A 158 28.11 -22.84 22.60
CA GLU A 158 27.15 -22.77 23.70
C GLU A 158 26.67 -21.32 23.93
N ALA A 159 27.57 -20.35 23.79
CA ALA A 159 27.25 -18.93 23.84
C ALA A 159 26.28 -18.52 22.73
N LEU A 160 26.50 -18.98 21.49
CA LEU A 160 25.58 -18.76 20.37
C LEU A 160 24.19 -19.36 20.63
N ALA A 161 24.13 -20.62 21.06
CA ALA A 161 22.86 -21.27 21.38
C ALA A 161 22.12 -20.57 22.52
N ALA A 162 22.85 -20.12 23.56
CA ALA A 162 22.28 -19.35 24.66
C ALA A 162 21.80 -17.96 24.22
N TRP A 163 22.48 -17.33 23.26
CA TRP A 163 22.06 -16.05 22.69
C TRP A 163 20.77 -16.21 21.87
N ASP A 164 20.67 -17.22 21.01
CA ASP A 164 19.44 -17.51 20.26
C ASP A 164 18.27 -17.84 21.21
N ALA A 165 18.52 -18.62 22.26
CA ALA A 165 17.52 -18.93 23.27
C ALA A 165 17.00 -17.66 23.96
N ALA A 166 17.91 -16.77 24.37
CA ALA A 166 17.56 -15.49 24.98
C ALA A 166 16.80 -14.57 24.01
N ALA A 167 17.17 -14.54 22.73
CA ALA A 167 16.50 -13.74 21.72
C ALA A 167 15.02 -14.11 21.53
N TRP A 168 14.67 -15.38 21.68
CA TRP A 168 13.29 -15.86 21.61
C TRP A 168 12.58 -15.94 22.97
N GLY A 169 13.27 -15.62 24.07
CA GLY A 169 12.73 -15.80 25.42
C GLY A 169 12.48 -17.28 25.79
N LEU A 170 13.24 -18.20 25.20
CA LEU A 170 13.09 -19.65 25.38
C LEU A 170 14.26 -20.24 26.18
N PRO A 171 14.08 -21.39 26.88
CA PRO A 171 15.17 -22.04 27.59
C PRO A 171 16.20 -22.67 26.64
N VAL A 172 15.76 -23.09 25.46
CA VAL A 172 16.58 -23.64 24.38
C VAL A 172 15.97 -23.17 23.06
N ALA A 173 16.79 -22.60 22.17
CA ALA A 173 16.39 -22.34 20.79
C ALA A 173 17.19 -23.20 19.81
N ARG A 174 16.53 -23.59 18.72
CA ARG A 174 17.15 -24.19 17.55
C ARG A 174 17.76 -23.05 16.73
N PRO A 175 19.01 -23.20 16.25
CA PRO A 175 19.58 -22.22 15.35
C PRO A 175 18.70 -22.11 14.10
N LEU A 176 18.66 -20.91 13.52
CA LEU A 176 17.93 -20.72 12.27
C LEU A 176 18.63 -21.49 11.14
N GLU A 177 18.05 -22.63 10.77
CA GLU A 177 18.46 -23.37 9.57
C GLU A 177 17.83 -22.68 8.36
N THR A 178 18.59 -21.77 7.74
CA THR A 178 18.20 -21.22 6.45
C THR A 178 18.26 -22.31 5.40
N THR A 179 17.21 -22.46 4.60
CA THR A 179 17.24 -23.35 3.44
C THR A 179 18.47 -22.97 2.61
N PRO A 180 19.45 -23.87 2.40
CA PRO A 180 20.62 -23.54 1.60
C PRO A 180 20.09 -23.06 0.25
N SER A 181 20.44 -21.83 -0.12
CA SER A 181 20.04 -21.23 -1.39
C SER A 181 20.38 -22.26 -2.47
N LEU A 182 19.36 -22.93 -3.02
CA LEU A 182 19.56 -23.82 -4.15
C LEU A 182 20.36 -23.00 -5.17
N PRO A 183 21.51 -23.50 -5.68
CA PRO A 183 22.28 -22.78 -6.67
C PRO A 183 21.31 -22.36 -7.79
N PRO A 184 21.39 -21.11 -8.29
CA PRO A 184 20.41 -20.57 -9.22
C PRO A 184 20.22 -21.58 -10.34
N ALA A 185 19.07 -22.25 -10.34
CA ALA A 185 18.81 -23.31 -11.28
C ALA A 185 19.00 -22.73 -12.68
N ALA A 186 19.75 -23.44 -13.52
CA ALA A 186 19.90 -23.09 -14.93
C ALA A 186 18.51 -22.78 -15.53
N PRO A 187 18.40 -21.82 -16.46
CA PRO A 187 17.13 -21.37 -17.01
C PRO A 187 16.44 -22.48 -17.82
N ALA A 188 15.78 -23.41 -17.14
CA ALA A 188 14.99 -24.46 -17.75
C ALA A 188 13.94 -24.96 -16.76
N GLY A 189 12.66 -24.70 -17.08
CA GLY A 189 11.53 -25.40 -16.50
C GLY A 189 10.97 -24.77 -15.22
N ARG A 190 9.82 -24.12 -15.36
CA ARG A 190 8.93 -23.62 -14.30
C ARG A 190 8.82 -24.63 -13.15
N SER A 191 9.45 -24.34 -12.02
CA SER A 191 9.14 -24.93 -10.72
C SER A 191 9.21 -23.81 -9.69
N SER A 192 8.02 -23.38 -9.28
CA SER A 192 7.76 -22.22 -8.44
C SER A 192 8.04 -22.54 -6.98
N SER A 193 9.23 -22.21 -6.50
CA SER A 193 9.37 -21.86 -5.08
C SER A 193 8.90 -20.41 -4.90
N PRO A 194 8.12 -20.11 -3.85
CA PRO A 194 7.66 -18.75 -3.56
C PRO A 194 8.85 -17.92 -3.10
N SER A 195 9.59 -17.32 -4.04
CA SER A 195 10.58 -16.30 -3.72
C SER A 195 9.91 -15.15 -2.96
N ALA A 196 10.52 -14.63 -1.90
CA ALA A 196 10.08 -13.51 -1.05
C ALA A 196 9.96 -12.15 -1.76
N VAL A 197 9.79 -12.16 -3.08
CA VAL A 197 9.38 -11.00 -3.85
C VAL A 197 7.89 -10.78 -3.61
N PRO A 198 7.47 -9.59 -3.13
CA PRO A 198 6.08 -9.31 -2.78
C PRO A 198 5.12 -9.72 -3.90
N ALA A 199 4.02 -10.39 -3.52
CA ALA A 199 3.02 -10.87 -4.46
C ALA A 199 2.42 -9.74 -5.33
N SER A 200 2.42 -8.50 -4.81
CA SER A 200 2.02 -7.28 -5.52
C SER A 200 2.79 -7.11 -6.84
N PHE A 201 4.12 -7.26 -6.84
CA PHE A 201 4.94 -7.10 -8.05
C PHE A 201 4.66 -8.17 -9.11
N ARG A 202 4.30 -9.40 -8.69
CA ARG A 202 3.96 -10.49 -9.62
C ARG A 202 2.59 -10.27 -10.26
N ARG A 203 1.63 -9.68 -9.54
CA ARG A 203 0.30 -9.35 -10.08
C ARG A 203 0.39 -8.27 -11.15
N SER A 204 1.18 -7.22 -10.93
CA SER A 204 1.41 -6.16 -11.92
C SER A 204 1.99 -6.70 -13.22
N ALA A 205 2.95 -7.63 -13.14
CA ALA A 205 3.52 -8.28 -14.32
C ALA A 205 2.49 -9.12 -15.09
N ARG A 206 1.63 -9.88 -14.39
CA ARG A 206 0.57 -10.68 -15.03
C ARG A 206 -0.50 -9.82 -15.69
N LEU A 207 -0.93 -8.74 -15.03
CA LEU A 207 -1.84 -7.76 -15.60
C LEU A 207 -1.23 -7.08 -16.82
N ALA A 208 0.04 -6.69 -16.75
CA ALA A 208 0.76 -6.13 -17.89
C ALA A 208 0.82 -7.08 -19.10
N PHE A 209 1.07 -8.38 -18.87
CA PHE A 209 1.01 -9.39 -19.92
C PHE A 209 -0.41 -9.58 -20.48
N GLY A 210 -1.43 -9.56 -19.62
CA GLY A 210 -2.83 -9.62 -20.04
C GLY A 210 -3.24 -8.42 -20.89
N VAL A 211 -2.86 -7.21 -20.49
CA VAL A 211 -3.16 -5.96 -21.19
C VAL A 211 -2.41 -5.86 -22.52
N THR A 212 -1.13 -6.25 -22.57
CA THR A 212 -0.37 -6.25 -23.83
C THR A 212 -0.85 -7.33 -24.80
N ALA A 213 -1.18 -8.53 -24.31
CA ALA A 213 -1.81 -9.57 -25.13
C ALA A 213 -3.21 -9.15 -25.62
N GLY A 214 -3.99 -8.52 -24.75
CA GLY A 214 -5.31 -7.97 -25.08
C GLY A 214 -5.23 -6.86 -26.12
N ALA A 215 -4.29 -5.92 -25.97
CA ALA A 215 -4.04 -4.86 -26.94
C ALA A 215 -3.55 -5.42 -28.30
N ALA A 216 -2.68 -6.42 -28.29
CA ALA A 216 -2.23 -7.10 -29.51
C ALA A 216 -3.39 -7.84 -30.20
N ALA A 217 -4.24 -8.54 -29.44
CA ALA A 217 -5.43 -9.20 -29.97
C ALA A 217 -6.44 -8.17 -30.52
N PHE A 218 -6.66 -7.06 -29.81
CA PHE A 218 -7.53 -5.98 -30.26
C PHE A 218 -7.02 -5.32 -31.55
N LEU A 219 -5.71 -5.09 -31.65
CA LEU A 219 -5.06 -4.58 -32.87
C LEU A 219 -5.20 -5.55 -34.04
N LEU A 220 -5.08 -6.86 -33.80
CA LEU A 220 -5.30 -7.89 -34.82
C LEU A 220 -6.76 -7.95 -35.27
N VAL A 221 -7.71 -7.85 -34.34
CA VAL A 221 -9.15 -7.86 -34.64
C VAL A 221 -9.55 -6.59 -35.40
N VAL A 222 -9.14 -5.41 -34.94
CA VAL A 222 -9.44 -4.13 -35.61
C VAL A 222 -8.73 -4.02 -36.95
N GLY A 223 -7.49 -4.51 -37.06
CA GLY A 223 -6.79 -4.62 -38.33
C GLY A 223 -7.50 -5.55 -39.31
N ALA A 224 -8.02 -6.69 -38.84
CA ALA A 224 -8.77 -7.63 -39.67
C ALA A 224 -10.13 -7.06 -40.13
N THR A 225 -10.83 -6.31 -39.27
CA THR A 225 -12.12 -5.71 -39.64
C THR A 225 -11.99 -4.49 -40.55
N ALA A 226 -10.94 -3.68 -40.39
CA ALA A 226 -10.66 -2.53 -41.26
C ALA A 226 -10.32 -2.93 -42.71
N VAL A 227 -9.71 -4.09 -42.92
CA VAL A 227 -9.43 -4.63 -44.26
C VAL A 227 -10.68 -5.24 -44.92
N GLY A 228 -11.68 -5.66 -44.13
CA GLY A 228 -12.93 -6.27 -44.63
C GLY A 228 -14.03 -5.28 -45.04
N ALA A 229 -14.02 -4.05 -44.52
CA ALA A 229 -15.09 -3.06 -44.74
C ALA A 229 -15.35 -2.67 -46.22
N PRO A 230 -14.35 -2.51 -47.12
CA PRO A 230 -14.64 -2.20 -48.53
C PRO A 230 -15.13 -3.42 -49.35
N VAL A 231 -14.97 -4.65 -48.85
CA VAL A 231 -15.39 -5.87 -49.56
C VAL A 231 -16.87 -6.19 -49.29
N VAL A 232 -17.41 -5.84 -48.13
CA VAL A 232 -18.83 -6.08 -47.81
C VAL A 232 -19.75 -5.06 -48.50
N GLN A 233 -19.32 -3.80 -48.65
CA GLN A 233 -20.10 -2.79 -49.39
C GLN A 233 -20.15 -3.04 -50.90
N THR A 234 -19.13 -3.68 -51.49
CA THR A 234 -19.14 -4.06 -52.91
C THR A 234 -20.06 -5.26 -53.19
N VAL A 235 -20.25 -6.16 -52.22
CA VAL A 235 -21.19 -7.29 -52.31
C VAL A 235 -22.64 -6.85 -52.06
N GLN A 236 -22.88 -5.91 -51.14
CA GLN A 236 -24.23 -5.35 -50.92
C GLN A 236 -24.71 -4.45 -52.06
N ALA A 237 -23.81 -3.75 -52.76
CA ALA A 237 -24.17 -2.95 -53.94
C ALA A 237 -24.58 -3.80 -55.17
N HIS A 238 -24.22 -5.09 -55.22
CA HIS A 238 -24.62 -6.01 -56.30
C HIS A 238 -25.86 -6.88 -55.97
N ALA A 239 -26.38 -6.81 -54.74
CA ALA A 239 -27.54 -7.61 -54.31
C ALA A 239 -28.87 -6.82 -54.31
N ALA A 240 -28.86 -5.54 -54.70
CA ALA A 240 -30.07 -4.74 -54.87
C ALA A 240 -30.71 -5.02 -56.24
N GLY A 241 -31.38 -6.16 -56.37
CA GLY A 241 -32.09 -6.47 -57.60
C GLY A 241 -32.73 -7.86 -57.63
N GLN A 242 -33.72 -8.11 -56.79
CA GLN A 242 -34.87 -8.95 -57.16
C GLN A 242 -36.00 -8.83 -56.12
N THR A 243 -37.11 -8.31 -56.59
CA THR A 243 -38.43 -8.27 -55.96
C THR A 243 -39.05 -9.66 -55.93
N LEU A 244 -39.76 -10.02 -54.84
CA LEU A 244 -41.01 -10.78 -54.89
C LEU A 244 -41.74 -10.73 -53.54
N ALA A 245 -43.00 -10.33 -53.61
CA ALA A 245 -43.98 -10.32 -52.54
C ALA A 245 -44.99 -11.46 -52.78
N HIS A 246 -45.21 -12.31 -51.79
CA HIS A 246 -46.31 -13.29 -51.62
C HIS A 246 -45.95 -14.11 -50.37
N GLY A 247 -46.81 -14.50 -49.43
CA GLY A 247 -48.26 -14.56 -49.28
C GLY A 247 -48.52 -15.39 -48.00
N LEU A 248 -49.70 -15.20 -47.40
CA LEU A 248 -50.20 -15.82 -46.16
C LEU A 248 -50.44 -17.34 -46.25
N GLN A 249 -50.79 -17.94 -45.09
CA GLN A 249 -51.33 -19.30 -44.81
C GLN A 249 -50.28 -20.41 -44.66
N GLY A 250 -50.34 -21.33 -43.71
CA GLY A 250 -51.36 -21.69 -42.72
C GLY A 250 -51.24 -23.20 -42.43
N ASP A 251 -51.32 -23.54 -41.15
CA ASP A 251 -51.75 -24.82 -40.54
C ASP A 251 -50.98 -26.16 -40.63
N ASP A 252 -51.16 -26.85 -39.51
CA ASP A 252 -51.25 -28.29 -39.25
C ASP A 252 -50.01 -29.18 -39.03
N GLY A 253 -49.93 -29.76 -37.83
CA GLY A 253 -49.37 -31.10 -37.64
C GLY A 253 -48.80 -31.47 -36.26
N SER A 254 -49.68 -31.73 -35.29
CA SER A 254 -49.58 -32.72 -34.18
C SER A 254 -48.72 -33.96 -34.52
N ASP A 255 -48.03 -34.74 -33.66
CA ASP A 255 -47.91 -34.98 -32.21
C ASP A 255 -46.69 -35.95 -32.01
N PRO A 256 -46.52 -36.78 -30.94
CA PRO A 256 -45.41 -36.67 -29.99
C PRO A 256 -44.47 -37.90 -29.97
N GLY A 257 -43.31 -37.75 -29.33
CA GLY A 257 -42.39 -38.87 -29.09
C GLY A 257 -41.60 -38.69 -27.81
N SER A 258 -42.11 -39.27 -26.73
CA SER A 258 -41.48 -39.38 -25.43
C SER A 258 -40.29 -40.35 -25.47
N ASP A 259 -39.18 -40.00 -24.81
CA ASP A 259 -38.38 -40.99 -24.07
C ASP A 259 -37.63 -40.32 -22.90
N PRO A 260 -37.63 -40.89 -21.68
CA PRO A 260 -37.01 -40.31 -20.49
C PRO A 260 -35.64 -40.97 -20.21
N GLY A 261 -34.58 -40.16 -20.18
CA GLY A 261 -33.25 -40.58 -19.76
C GLY A 261 -32.69 -39.61 -18.73
N SER A 262 -32.82 -39.95 -17.46
CA SER A 262 -32.41 -39.15 -16.31
C SER A 262 -30.95 -39.39 -15.96
N ASP A 263 -30.09 -38.39 -16.17
CA ASP A 263 -28.76 -38.29 -15.55
C ASP A 263 -28.72 -37.03 -14.67
N PRO A 264 -28.44 -37.13 -13.35
CA PRO A 264 -28.31 -35.96 -12.50
C PRO A 264 -26.85 -35.47 -12.53
N ALA A 265 -26.53 -34.64 -13.52
CA ALA A 265 -25.33 -33.80 -13.46
C ALA A 265 -25.72 -32.48 -12.78
N GLY A 266 -25.52 -32.41 -11.47
CA GLY A 266 -25.67 -31.17 -10.71
C GLY A 266 -24.72 -30.10 -11.25
N PRO A 267 -25.14 -28.84 -11.36
CA PRO A 267 -24.21 -27.76 -11.67
C PRO A 267 -23.28 -27.60 -10.47
N SER A 268 -22.05 -28.08 -10.65
CA SER A 268 -20.92 -27.70 -9.81
C SER A 268 -20.69 -26.20 -10.05
N ALA A 269 -21.35 -25.37 -9.23
CA ALA A 269 -20.98 -23.98 -9.10
C ALA A 269 -19.49 -23.97 -8.71
N ALA A 270 -18.66 -23.42 -9.58
CA ALA A 270 -17.30 -23.07 -9.22
C ALA A 270 -17.38 -22.15 -7.98
N PRO A 271 -16.52 -22.32 -6.98
CA PRO A 271 -16.40 -21.31 -5.95
C PRO A 271 -16.01 -20.02 -6.66
N GLU A 272 -16.88 -19.04 -6.61
CA GLU A 272 -16.51 -17.66 -6.87
C GLU A 272 -15.38 -17.38 -5.88
N ASP A 273 -14.15 -17.29 -6.41
CA ASP A 273 -13.02 -16.76 -5.68
C ASP A 273 -13.46 -15.40 -5.16
N GLY A 274 -13.79 -15.36 -3.87
CA GLY A 274 -14.11 -14.13 -3.16
C GLY A 274 -12.97 -13.16 -3.42
N SER A 275 -13.25 -12.14 -4.21
CA SER A 275 -12.47 -10.91 -4.28
C SER A 275 -12.14 -10.56 -2.83
N GLY A 276 -10.85 -10.67 -2.48
CA GLY A 276 -10.38 -10.28 -1.17
C GLY A 276 -10.94 -8.92 -0.86
N ALA A 277 -11.57 -8.78 0.31
CA ALA A 277 -12.09 -7.51 0.78
C ALA A 277 -11.02 -6.45 0.52
N ASP A 278 -11.33 -5.52 -0.37
CA ASP A 278 -10.49 -4.38 -0.64
C ASP A 278 -10.36 -3.64 0.70
N ASP A 279 -9.14 -3.49 1.22
CA ASP A 279 -8.78 -2.78 2.47
C ASP A 279 -9.09 -1.26 2.40
N SER A 280 -10.05 -0.85 1.59
CA SER A 280 -10.35 0.52 1.21
C SER A 280 -11.85 0.79 1.06
N SER A 281 -12.72 0.00 1.69
CA SER A 281 -14.15 0.31 1.65
C SER A 281 -14.41 1.64 2.35
N THR A 282 -14.92 2.63 1.60
CA THR A 282 -15.39 3.90 2.14
C THR A 282 -16.38 3.63 3.28
N TRP A 283 -16.13 4.25 4.43
CA TRP A 283 -17.09 4.31 5.52
C TRP A 283 -18.07 5.45 5.28
N THR A 284 -19.32 5.28 5.67
CA THR A 284 -20.37 6.30 5.55
C THR A 284 -21.22 6.26 6.80
N SER A 285 -21.52 7.43 7.38
CA SER A 285 -22.41 7.55 8.53
C SER A 285 -23.81 7.04 8.18
N ASP A 286 -24.58 6.64 9.21
CA ASP A 286 -25.93 6.09 9.01
C ASP A 286 -26.89 7.05 8.28
N ASP A 287 -26.68 8.36 8.42
CA ASP A 287 -27.44 9.42 7.76
C ASP A 287 -26.85 9.85 6.40
N GLY A 288 -25.68 9.33 6.02
CA GLY A 288 -24.96 9.68 4.80
C GLY A 288 -24.32 11.07 4.80
N ALA A 289 -24.37 11.79 5.92
CA ALA A 289 -23.85 13.15 6.04
C ALA A 289 -22.32 13.21 6.16
N THR A 290 -21.67 12.08 6.47
CA THR A 290 -20.21 12.00 6.57
C THR A 290 -19.71 10.75 5.86
N THR A 291 -18.65 10.90 5.07
CA THR A 291 -17.93 9.80 4.42
C THR A 291 -16.47 9.85 4.80
N ALA A 292 -15.87 8.67 5.02
CA ALA A 292 -14.44 8.55 5.24
C ALA A 292 -13.83 7.56 4.26
N THR A 293 -12.80 8.01 3.53
CA THR A 293 -12.10 7.20 2.52
C THR A 293 -10.64 7.06 2.91
N PHE A 294 -10.12 5.84 2.82
CA PHE A 294 -8.71 5.58 3.11
C PHE A 294 -7.81 6.19 2.03
N ILE A 295 -6.80 6.96 2.45
CA ILE A 295 -5.79 7.54 1.55
C ILE A 295 -4.72 6.47 1.30
N GLY A 296 -4.98 5.62 0.31
CA GLY A 296 -4.12 4.50 -0.05
C GLY A 296 -3.14 4.77 -1.18
N ASP A 297 -3.22 5.92 -1.86
CA ASP A 297 -2.28 6.26 -2.91
C ASP A 297 -0.94 6.74 -2.33
N ASP A 298 0.13 6.37 -3.02
CA ASP A 298 1.50 6.60 -2.52
C ASP A 298 1.82 8.08 -2.30
N ASP A 299 1.27 8.99 -3.11
CA ASP A 299 1.63 10.41 -3.07
C ASP A 299 0.82 11.12 -1.96
N GLY A 300 -0.49 10.88 -1.85
CA GLY A 300 -1.35 11.41 -0.77
C GLY A 300 -0.99 10.84 0.60
N TRP A 301 -0.61 9.57 0.68
CA TRP A 301 -0.11 8.98 1.93
C TRP A 301 1.21 9.63 2.37
N GLN A 302 2.15 9.88 1.45
CA GLN A 302 3.41 10.54 1.80
C GLN A 302 3.18 12.01 2.20
N ALA A 303 2.25 12.69 1.54
CA ALA A 303 1.87 14.07 1.86
C ALA A 303 1.14 14.24 3.20
N SER A 304 0.57 13.15 3.76
CA SER A 304 -0.11 13.18 5.06
C SER A 304 0.76 12.51 6.14
N CYS A 305 0.99 11.21 6.02
CA CYS A 305 1.75 10.41 6.96
C CYS A 305 3.26 10.68 6.93
N GLY A 306 3.82 11.15 5.82
CA GLY A 306 5.27 11.37 5.70
C GLY A 306 5.79 12.57 6.50
N ALA A 307 4.90 13.49 6.90
CA ALA A 307 5.21 14.61 7.78
C ALA A 307 5.43 14.18 9.24
N ILE A 308 5.08 12.94 9.58
CA ILE A 308 5.01 12.50 10.95
C ILE A 308 5.95 11.32 11.12
N ASP A 309 6.87 11.42 12.06
CA ASP A 309 7.83 10.37 12.36
C ASP A 309 7.16 9.25 13.17
N PHE A 310 6.33 8.46 12.50
CA PHE A 310 5.69 7.30 13.09
C PHE A 310 6.61 6.09 12.98
N THR A 311 7.16 5.65 14.10
CA THR A 311 7.95 4.41 14.20
C THR A 311 7.15 3.17 13.82
N ASP A 312 5.83 3.23 14.01
CA ASP A 312 4.94 2.08 14.06
C ASP A 312 4.02 1.93 12.84
N GLY A 313 4.16 2.79 11.83
CA GLY A 313 3.23 2.85 10.69
C GLY A 313 2.16 3.93 10.89
N CYS A 314 1.52 4.29 9.78
CA CYS A 314 0.56 5.39 9.72
C CYS A 314 -0.63 5.08 8.81
N TRP A 315 -1.81 5.42 9.29
CA TRP A 315 -3.08 5.35 8.59
C TRP A 315 -3.54 6.78 8.30
N ALA A 316 -4.00 7.04 7.09
CA ALA A 316 -4.54 8.33 6.69
C ALA A 316 -5.94 8.16 6.09
N TRP A 317 -6.87 9.00 6.54
CA TRP A 317 -8.26 8.99 6.10
C TRP A 317 -8.66 10.39 5.66
N GLU A 318 -9.30 10.49 4.51
CA GLU A 318 -9.99 11.71 4.08
C GLU A 318 -11.44 11.62 4.57
N VAL A 319 -11.87 12.60 5.35
CA VAL A 319 -13.21 12.69 5.95
C VAL A 319 -13.93 13.90 5.38
N ASP A 320 -14.94 13.65 4.56
CA ASP A 320 -15.89 14.65 4.08
C ASP A 320 -17.12 14.64 4.97
N SER A 321 -17.59 15.81 5.41
CA SER A 321 -18.75 15.91 6.29
C SER A 321 -19.62 17.11 5.94
N GLU A 322 -20.93 17.00 6.12
CA GLU A 322 -21.85 18.14 6.10
C GLU A 322 -21.89 18.90 7.44
N CYS A 323 -21.11 18.45 8.43
CA CYS A 323 -21.05 19.08 9.75
C CYS A 323 -20.09 20.28 9.78
N ASP A 324 -20.57 21.38 10.36
CA ASP A 324 -19.75 22.54 10.71
C ASP A 324 -19.59 22.63 12.24
N GLY A 325 -18.38 22.38 12.73
CA GLY A 325 -18.02 22.50 14.14
C GLY A 325 -17.37 21.26 14.74
N PRO A 326 -17.40 21.12 16.08
CA PRO A 326 -16.65 20.07 16.75
C PRO A 326 -17.26 18.70 16.43
N ALA A 327 -16.41 17.70 16.23
CA ALA A 327 -16.84 16.32 16.05
C ALA A 327 -15.89 15.37 16.76
N THR A 328 -16.45 14.21 17.11
CA THR A 328 -15.71 13.09 17.68
C THR A 328 -15.61 11.98 16.64
N ILE A 329 -14.40 11.64 16.23
CA ILE A 329 -14.13 10.52 15.31
C ILE A 329 -13.60 9.35 16.12
N ARG A 330 -14.23 8.18 15.99
CA ARG A 330 -13.79 6.93 16.61
C ARG A 330 -13.19 6.01 15.56
N MET A 331 -12.01 5.50 15.84
CA MET A 331 -11.24 4.63 14.95
C MET A 331 -10.98 3.28 15.61
N GLY A 332 -11.10 2.23 14.82
CA GLY A 332 -10.78 0.86 15.18
C GLY A 332 -9.49 0.41 14.51
N PHE A 333 -8.73 -0.45 15.19
CA PHE A 333 -7.54 -1.08 14.66
C PHE A 333 -7.61 -2.58 14.89
N SER A 334 -7.29 -3.40 13.88
CA SER A 334 -7.35 -4.86 13.94
C SER A 334 -6.11 -5.52 13.34
N ASP A 335 -5.78 -6.72 13.83
CA ASP A 335 -4.69 -7.54 13.29
C ASP A 335 -5.14 -8.40 12.09
N THR A 336 -6.44 -8.48 11.81
CA THR A 336 -7.00 -9.32 10.72
C THR A 336 -8.15 -8.64 9.99
N VAL A 337 -8.26 -8.89 8.68
CA VAL A 337 -9.41 -8.46 7.86
C VAL A 337 -10.70 -9.02 8.46
N GLY A 338 -11.52 -8.17 9.08
CA GLY A 338 -12.78 -8.57 9.71
C GLY A 338 -12.67 -9.16 11.12
N GLY A 339 -11.49 -9.07 11.75
CA GLY A 339 -11.37 -9.28 13.19
C GLY A 339 -12.00 -8.14 13.97
N GLY A 340 -12.29 -8.37 15.26
CA GLY A 340 -12.64 -7.27 16.15
C GLY A 340 -11.46 -6.31 16.36
N ASP A 341 -11.76 -5.10 16.80
CA ASP A 341 -10.73 -4.10 17.11
C ASP A 341 -9.92 -4.52 18.34
N VAL A 342 -8.60 -4.56 18.18
CA VAL A 342 -7.64 -4.80 19.26
C VAL A 342 -7.28 -3.50 19.98
N ARG A 343 -7.48 -2.36 19.30
CA ARG A 343 -7.37 -1.01 19.84
C ARG A 343 -8.42 -0.12 19.21
N THR A 344 -8.94 0.82 19.98
CA THR A 344 -9.82 1.88 19.49
C THR A 344 -9.31 3.22 19.97
N ASP A 345 -9.22 4.20 19.09
CA ASP A 345 -8.84 5.57 19.43
C ASP A 345 -9.98 6.54 19.11
N THR A 346 -10.04 7.64 19.86
CA THR A 346 -11.07 8.67 19.71
C THR A 346 -10.40 10.04 19.56
N ARG A 347 -10.79 10.79 18.54
CA ARG A 347 -10.26 12.12 18.22
C ARG A 347 -11.35 13.16 18.29
N THR A 348 -10.97 14.33 18.80
CA THR A 348 -11.85 15.51 18.75
C THR A 348 -11.27 16.48 17.75
N VAL A 349 -12.04 16.73 16.70
CA VAL A 349 -11.65 17.56 15.57
C VAL A 349 -12.66 18.68 15.38
N GLN A 350 -12.32 19.68 14.57
CA GLN A 350 -13.26 20.64 14.01
C GLN A 350 -13.48 20.29 12.54
N LEU A 351 -14.72 19.97 12.17
CA LEU A 351 -15.11 19.76 10.79
C LEU A 351 -15.63 21.07 10.19
N ASP A 352 -15.32 21.29 8.91
CA ASP A 352 -15.85 22.38 8.10
C ASP A 352 -16.41 21.76 6.83
N SER A 353 -17.70 21.91 6.58
CA SER A 353 -18.36 21.27 5.44
C SER A 353 -17.85 21.71 4.07
N ARG A 354 -17.00 22.75 4.03
CA ARG A 354 -16.37 23.26 2.80
C ARG A 354 -15.07 22.55 2.46
N TYR A 355 -14.42 21.90 3.43
CA TYR A 355 -13.06 21.37 3.31
C TYR A 355 -12.98 19.95 3.89
N PRO A 356 -12.37 18.98 3.20
CA PRO A 356 -12.17 17.67 3.77
C PRO A 356 -11.16 17.72 4.91
N LEU A 357 -11.32 16.80 5.87
CA LEU A 357 -10.37 16.60 6.95
C LEU A 357 -9.53 15.35 6.70
N VAL A 358 -8.21 15.52 6.65
CA VAL A 358 -7.23 14.45 6.56
C VAL A 358 -6.83 14.04 7.97
N LEU A 359 -7.31 12.88 8.43
CA LEU A 359 -6.99 12.32 9.73
C LEU A 359 -5.86 11.31 9.62
N THR A 360 -4.75 11.57 10.32
CA THR A 360 -3.64 10.62 10.44
C THR A 360 -3.62 9.94 11.82
N GLU A 361 -3.33 8.64 11.83
CA GLU A 361 -3.21 7.85 13.06
C GLU A 361 -1.98 6.94 13.03
N GLN A 362 -1.33 6.83 14.19
CA GLN A 362 -0.26 5.85 14.40
C GLN A 362 -0.83 4.47 14.74
N GLY A 363 -0.27 3.41 14.15
CA GLY A 363 -0.62 2.05 14.56
C GLY A 363 0.20 0.94 13.92
N THR A 364 0.57 -0.06 14.73
CA THR A 364 1.30 -1.27 14.30
C THR A 364 0.41 -2.38 13.73
N GLU A 365 -0.90 -2.23 13.93
CA GLU A 365 -1.94 -3.15 13.47
C GLU A 365 -1.92 -3.26 11.94
N ASP A 366 -2.42 -4.37 11.40
CA ASP A 366 -2.44 -4.58 9.94
C ASP A 366 -3.65 -3.89 9.28
N TYR A 367 -4.65 -3.46 10.06
CA TYR A 367 -5.89 -2.85 9.61
C TYR A 367 -6.31 -1.69 10.52
N SER A 368 -6.88 -0.64 9.92
CA SER A 368 -7.54 0.46 10.61
C SER A 368 -8.85 0.79 9.89
N GLY A 369 -9.80 1.40 10.58
CA GLY A 369 -11.05 1.87 10.01
C GLY A 369 -11.68 2.98 10.85
N ILE A 370 -12.41 3.89 10.20
CA ILE A 370 -13.36 4.76 10.90
C ILE A 370 -14.56 3.90 11.32
N GLU A 371 -14.88 3.91 12.61
CA GLU A 371 -16.05 3.21 13.14
C GLU A 371 -17.26 4.13 13.25
N ASP A 372 -17.02 5.38 13.69
CA ASP A 372 -18.08 6.35 13.94
C ASP A 372 -17.55 7.80 13.81
N VAL A 373 -18.41 8.70 13.34
CA VAL A 373 -18.19 10.15 13.37
C VAL A 373 -19.43 10.80 13.94
N THR A 374 -19.31 11.38 15.12
CA THR A 374 -20.39 12.06 15.82
C THR A 374 -20.14 13.57 15.83
N CYS A 375 -21.03 14.34 15.23
CA CYS A 375 -20.96 15.80 15.25
C CYS A 375 -21.50 16.35 16.57
N ASP A 376 -20.66 17.09 17.28
CA ASP A 376 -20.92 17.64 18.60
C ASP A 376 -21.43 19.08 18.51
N THR A 377 -22.27 19.47 19.46
CA THR A 377 -22.76 20.86 19.57
C THR A 377 -21.94 21.71 20.54
N THR A 378 -21.03 21.09 21.30
CA THR A 378 -20.26 21.76 22.35
C THR A 378 -18.76 21.65 22.05
N PRO A 379 -18.05 22.78 21.89
CA PRO A 379 -16.61 22.75 21.68
C PRO A 379 -15.92 22.13 22.89
N LYS A 380 -15.02 21.16 22.67
CA LYS A 380 -14.05 20.81 23.71
C LYS A 380 -13.05 21.96 23.86
N SER A 381 -12.67 22.25 25.10
CA SER A 381 -11.72 23.32 25.37
C SER A 381 -10.34 22.94 24.83
N PRO A 382 -9.69 23.80 24.03
CA PRO A 382 -8.33 23.55 23.59
C PRO A 382 -7.38 23.49 24.79
N VAL A 383 -6.31 22.72 24.64
CA VAL A 383 -5.25 22.63 25.64
C VAL A 383 -4.45 23.94 25.62
N GLY A 384 -4.10 24.45 26.80
CA GLY A 384 -3.16 25.56 26.89
C GLY A 384 -1.79 25.13 26.38
N THR A 385 -1.40 25.60 25.19
CA THR A 385 -0.10 25.33 24.59
C THR A 385 0.60 26.63 24.21
N THR A 386 1.90 26.71 24.50
CA THR A 386 2.76 27.70 23.84
C THR A 386 3.15 27.13 22.48
N LYS A 387 2.99 27.93 21.42
CA LYS A 387 3.34 27.55 20.05
C LYS A 387 4.41 28.49 19.50
N THR A 388 5.48 27.92 18.96
CA THR A 388 6.55 28.64 18.26
C THR A 388 6.60 28.10 16.84
N LEU A 389 6.57 28.97 15.83
CA LEU A 389 6.77 28.54 14.45
C LEU A 389 8.23 28.11 14.28
N LEU A 390 8.46 26.97 13.63
CA LEU A 390 9.80 26.50 13.28
C LEU A 390 10.20 27.19 11.97
N ASP A 391 11.34 27.89 11.98
CA ASP A 391 11.87 28.56 10.81
C ASP A 391 12.42 27.51 9.82
N SER A 392 11.83 27.45 8.62
CA SER A 392 12.25 26.53 7.57
C SER A 392 13.58 26.91 6.90
N ASP A 393 13.97 28.18 7.01
CA ASP A 393 15.07 28.77 6.25
C ASP A 393 16.38 28.75 7.04
N GLU A 394 16.30 28.57 8.36
CA GLU A 394 17.46 28.38 9.19
C GLU A 394 18.02 26.95 8.98
N GLN A 395 19.32 26.89 8.65
CA GLN A 395 20.15 25.68 8.64
C GLN A 395 20.17 24.91 9.98
N ASP A 396 19.45 25.43 10.99
CA ASP A 396 19.34 24.95 12.36
C ASP A 396 18.07 24.12 12.61
N ALA A 397 17.22 23.86 11.61
CA ALA A 397 16.45 22.63 11.67
C ALA A 397 17.48 21.49 11.55
N ASP A 398 17.84 20.88 12.68
CA ASP A 398 18.98 19.97 12.95
C ASP A 398 19.11 18.70 12.06
N GLY A 399 18.60 18.71 10.83
CA GLY A 399 18.52 17.58 9.92
C GLY A 399 17.36 16.63 10.24
N SER A 400 16.43 17.04 11.11
CA SER A 400 15.31 16.23 11.59
C SER A 400 13.98 16.51 10.87
N TRP A 401 14.04 17.01 9.64
CA TRP A 401 12.83 17.11 8.81
C TRP A 401 12.29 15.69 8.60
N PRO A 402 11.00 15.45 8.88
CA PRO A 402 10.36 14.21 8.47
C PRO A 402 10.57 13.95 6.99
N ASP A 403 10.79 12.69 6.59
CA ASP A 403 11.12 12.32 5.20
C ASP A 403 10.09 12.85 4.19
N GLY A 404 8.80 12.90 4.56
CA GLY A 404 7.74 13.43 3.69
C GLY A 404 7.86 14.93 3.43
N CYS A 405 8.44 15.68 4.37
CA CYS A 405 8.66 17.12 4.22
C CYS A 405 9.72 17.44 3.16
N VAL A 406 10.64 16.51 2.87
CA VAL A 406 11.65 16.69 1.82
C VAL A 406 11.02 16.68 0.43
N ASP A 407 10.00 15.83 0.24
CA ASP A 407 9.38 15.62 -1.07
C ASP A 407 8.18 16.56 -1.33
N TYR A 408 7.48 17.01 -0.28
CA TYR A 408 6.24 17.81 -0.40
C TYR A 408 6.26 19.15 0.36
N GLY A 409 7.36 19.47 1.05
CA GLY A 409 7.42 20.64 1.93
C GLY A 409 6.60 20.45 3.21
N CYS A 410 6.94 21.21 4.24
CA CYS A 410 6.22 21.23 5.51
C CYS A 410 6.33 22.59 6.20
N SER A 411 5.31 22.88 7.00
CA SER A 411 5.31 23.95 8.00
C SER A 411 5.35 23.30 9.38
N GLY A 412 6.26 23.76 10.23
CA GLY A 412 6.54 23.15 11.53
C GLY A 412 6.18 24.07 12.69
N TRP A 413 5.75 23.48 13.80
CA TRP A 413 5.54 24.19 15.07
C TRP A 413 6.14 23.40 16.22
N GLU A 414 6.83 24.10 17.13
CA GLU A 414 7.18 23.57 18.43
C GLU A 414 6.02 23.82 19.40
N LEU A 415 5.46 22.75 19.96
CA LEU A 415 4.38 22.80 20.94
C LEU A 415 4.90 22.47 22.34
N THR A 416 4.67 23.35 23.30
CA THR A 416 4.89 23.08 24.72
C THR A 416 3.56 23.13 25.46
N SER A 417 3.13 22.00 26.04
CA SER A 417 1.89 21.90 26.81
C SER A 417 2.12 22.14 28.31
N GLU A 418 1.14 22.72 29.00
CA GLU A 418 1.15 22.84 30.47
C GLU A 418 0.76 21.53 31.18
N THR A 419 0.14 20.60 30.46
CA THR A 419 -0.41 19.35 31.00
C THR A 419 0.02 18.15 30.17
N ASP A 420 0.13 16.98 30.81
CA ASP A 420 0.37 15.74 30.08
C ASP A 420 -0.86 15.37 29.23
N CYS A 421 -0.60 14.96 27.99
CA CYS A 421 -1.60 14.52 27.04
C CYS A 421 -1.09 13.25 26.35
N ALA A 422 -1.66 12.09 26.72
CA ALA A 422 -1.19 10.82 26.19
C ALA A 422 -1.31 10.74 24.66
N SER A 423 -2.33 11.41 24.11
CA SER A 423 -2.62 11.48 22.68
C SER A 423 -3.37 12.77 22.36
N ALA A 424 -2.61 13.83 22.06
CA ALA A 424 -3.13 15.10 21.60
C ALA A 424 -3.52 15.02 20.12
N THR A 425 -4.62 15.69 19.79
CA THR A 425 -5.08 15.93 18.41
C THR A 425 -4.64 17.34 18.04
N VAL A 426 -3.75 17.46 17.05
CA VAL A 426 -3.24 18.73 16.55
C VAL A 426 -3.82 18.93 15.15
N GLN A 427 -4.59 20.00 14.97
CA GLN A 427 -5.28 20.30 13.73
C GLN A 427 -4.68 21.54 13.06
N PHE A 428 -4.41 21.40 11.76
CA PHE A 428 -3.92 22.45 10.88
C PHE A 428 -4.94 22.70 9.77
N ALA A 429 -5.09 23.95 9.37
CA ALA A 429 -5.67 24.27 8.07
C ALA A 429 -4.53 24.41 7.06
N VAL A 430 -4.61 23.69 5.94
CA VAL A 430 -3.64 23.66 4.85
C VAL A 430 -4.30 24.25 3.61
N ASP A 431 -3.73 25.34 3.08
CA ASP A 431 -4.34 26.11 2.00
C ASP A 431 -3.98 25.57 0.59
N GLU A 432 -2.97 24.69 0.49
CA GLU A 432 -2.49 24.12 -0.77
C GLU A 432 -3.08 22.74 -1.13
N GLU A 433 -3.15 22.46 -2.44
CA GLU A 433 -3.41 21.12 -2.98
C GLU A 433 -2.10 20.34 -3.01
N VAL A 434 -2.09 19.15 -2.40
CA VAL A 434 -0.91 18.30 -2.37
C VAL A 434 -1.25 16.88 -2.83
N ALA A 435 -0.54 16.40 -3.84
CA ALA A 435 -0.74 15.08 -4.42
C ALA A 435 -2.20 14.84 -4.88
N SER A 436 -2.92 13.95 -4.20
CA SER A 436 -4.34 13.62 -4.43
C SER A 436 -5.28 14.37 -3.48
N LEU A 437 -4.73 15.03 -2.44
CA LEU A 437 -5.50 15.74 -1.44
C LEU A 437 -5.91 17.10 -1.99
N PRO A 438 -7.21 17.42 -1.98
CA PRO A 438 -7.70 18.70 -2.49
C PRO A 438 -7.21 19.86 -1.62
N GLY A 439 -6.87 20.98 -2.25
CA GLY A 439 -6.59 22.23 -1.54
C GLY A 439 -7.80 23.18 -1.61
N PRO A 440 -8.18 23.86 -0.51
CA PRO A 440 -7.68 23.72 0.86
C PRO A 440 -8.31 22.52 1.61
N HIS A 441 -7.63 22.02 2.64
CA HIS A 441 -8.07 20.93 3.52
C HIS A 441 -7.63 21.14 4.96
N GLU A 442 -8.22 20.40 5.88
CA GLU A 442 -7.77 20.32 7.28
C GLU A 442 -6.88 19.09 7.45
N LEU A 443 -5.79 19.19 8.20
CA LEU A 443 -4.90 18.07 8.52
C LEU A 443 -4.87 17.86 10.03
N VAL A 444 -5.11 16.63 10.45
CA VAL A 444 -5.04 16.21 11.85
C VAL A 444 -3.89 15.25 12.04
N VAL A 445 -2.99 15.61 12.96
CA VAL A 445 -1.89 14.77 13.40
C VAL A 445 -2.01 14.45 14.88
N THR A 446 -1.60 13.24 15.24
CA THR A 446 -1.66 12.77 16.63
C THR A 446 -0.27 12.73 17.23
N THR A 447 -0.10 13.33 18.41
CA THR A 447 1.19 13.29 19.11
C THR A 447 0.99 13.21 20.62
N ARG A 448 1.99 12.70 21.34
CA ARG A 448 2.00 12.74 22.81
C ARG A 448 2.59 14.06 23.27
N LEU A 449 1.87 14.78 24.13
CA LEU A 449 2.40 15.97 24.81
C LEU A 449 2.74 15.62 26.26
N ARG A 450 3.84 16.16 26.75
CA ARG A 450 4.23 16.08 28.17
C ARG A 450 4.38 17.48 28.72
N ALA A 451 3.94 17.68 29.95
CA ALA A 451 3.96 18.99 30.60
C ALA A 451 5.38 19.59 30.59
N GLY A 452 5.51 20.77 29.99
CA GLY A 452 6.78 21.52 29.89
C GLY A 452 7.82 20.91 28.95
N GLN A 453 7.50 19.88 28.16
CA GLN A 453 8.41 19.32 27.15
C GLN A 453 7.98 19.79 25.76
N PRO A 454 8.87 20.45 24.99
CA PRO A 454 8.58 20.82 23.61
C PRO A 454 8.47 19.56 22.74
N VAL A 455 7.55 19.61 21.78
CA VAL A 455 7.35 18.58 20.75
C VAL A 455 7.13 19.28 19.42
N ASP A 456 7.90 18.89 18.41
CA ASP A 456 7.74 19.38 17.06
C ASP A 456 6.59 18.65 16.37
N VAL A 457 5.74 19.41 15.71
CA VAL A 457 4.64 18.91 14.86
C VAL A 457 4.71 19.58 13.51
N TRP A 458 4.33 18.83 12.48
CA TRP A 458 4.49 19.26 11.09
C TRP A 458 3.18 19.09 10.33
N ALA A 459 2.85 20.08 9.52
CA ALA A 459 1.86 19.97 8.45
C ALA A 459 2.61 19.79 7.13
N ALA A 460 2.46 18.65 6.47
CA ALA A 460 3.05 18.42 5.16
C ALA A 460 2.20 19.00 4.03
N GLY A 461 2.84 19.10 2.85
CA GLY A 461 2.20 19.59 1.65
C GLY A 461 2.19 21.10 1.53
N THR A 462 3.09 21.78 2.25
CA THR A 462 3.27 23.23 2.19
C THR A 462 4.62 23.57 1.58
N TRP A 463 4.63 24.26 0.43
CA TRP A 463 5.88 24.62 -0.24
C TRP A 463 6.52 25.89 0.33
N SER A 464 5.74 26.76 0.99
CA SER A 464 6.21 27.88 1.77
C SER A 464 5.79 27.76 3.24
N SER A 465 6.75 27.96 4.13
CA SER A 465 6.61 27.65 5.55
C SER A 465 5.59 28.51 6.29
N ASP A 466 5.39 29.76 5.84
CA ASP A 466 4.71 30.77 6.66
C ASP A 466 3.23 31.00 6.31
N ASP A 467 2.82 30.75 5.06
CA ASP A 467 1.48 31.14 4.57
C ASP A 467 0.60 29.96 4.14
N ASP A 468 1.15 28.75 3.96
CA ASP A 468 0.43 27.62 3.35
C ASP A 468 -0.21 26.67 4.38
N ALA A 469 0.16 26.76 5.66
CA ALA A 469 -0.55 26.09 6.74
C ALA A 469 -0.57 26.89 8.03
N ARG A 470 -1.65 26.70 8.81
CA ARG A 470 -1.84 27.33 10.12
C ARG A 470 -2.30 26.33 11.17
N LEU A 471 -1.66 26.33 12.33
CA LEU A 471 -2.08 25.55 13.49
C LEU A 471 -3.34 26.16 14.12
N GLU A 472 -4.48 25.49 13.92
CA GLU A 472 -5.82 25.92 14.35
C GLU A 472 -6.10 25.55 15.80
N SER A 473 -5.90 24.28 16.16
CA SER A 473 -6.23 23.81 17.51
C SER A 473 -5.38 22.64 17.97
N VAL A 474 -5.26 22.51 19.29
CA VAL A 474 -4.67 21.37 19.98
C VAL A 474 -5.65 20.93 21.06
N THR A 475 -6.13 19.69 20.98
CA THR A 475 -7.06 19.11 21.96
C THR A 475 -6.48 17.83 22.56
N CYS A 476 -6.87 17.49 23.79
CA CYS A 476 -6.57 16.19 24.38
C CYS A 476 -7.76 15.25 24.20
N GLY A 477 -7.48 14.05 23.68
CA GLY A 477 -8.43 12.94 23.57
C GLY A 477 -8.66 12.23 24.89
#